data_AF-A0A842JCQ5-F1
#
_entry.id   AF-A0A842JCQ5-F1
#
_cell.length_a   1.000
_cell.length_b   1.000
_cell.length_c   1.000
_cell.angle_alpha   90.00
_cell.angle_beta   90.00
_cell.angle_gamma   90.00
#
_symmetry.space_group_name_H-M   'P 1'
#
loop_
_entity.id
_entity.type
_entity.pdbx_description
1 polymer ?
#
loop_
_entity_poly.entity_id
_entity_poly.type
_entity_poly.pdbx_seq_one_letter_code
_entity_poly.pdbx_strand_id
1 'polypeptide(L)' 'MDKQELRKLLLNGNKTERVNFAVTPALKSAVSKLAEDQCVSIGGLIVTMLADAVVESDAKEPGSEN' A
#
# COMPACT_ATOMS: atom_id res chain seq x y z
N MET A 1 3.18 -12.27 -13.88
CA MET A 1 3.56 -12.67 -12.51
C MET A 1 2.36 -13.28 -11.81
N ASP A 2 2.56 -14.25 -10.92
CA ASP A 2 1.51 -14.70 -10.00
C ASP A 2 1.13 -13.56 -9.02
N LYS A 3 -0.12 -13.56 -8.52
CA LYS A 3 -0.62 -12.53 -7.60
C LYS A 3 0.21 -12.45 -6.31
N GLN A 4 0.69 -13.59 -5.80
CA GLN A 4 1.54 -13.61 -4.61
C GLN A 4 2.95 -13.09 -4.91
N GLU A 5 3.46 -13.34 -6.12
CA GLU A 5 4.75 -12.79 -6.56
C GLU A 5 4.69 -11.28 -6.71
N LEU A 6 3.64 -10.74 -7.34
CA LEU A 6 3.41 -9.30 -7.45
C LEU A 6 3.30 -8.65 -6.07
N ARG A 7 2.53 -9.25 -5.16
CA ARG A 7 2.40 -8.75 -3.79
C ARG A 7 3.74 -8.70 -3.05
N LYS A 8 4.56 -9.74 -3.20
CA LYS A 8 5.92 -9.78 -2.61
C LYS A 8 6.80 -8.68 -3.20
N LEU A 9 6.76 -8.48 -4.52
CA LEU A 9 7.52 -7.44 -5.21
C LEU A 9 7.19 -6.04 -4.65
N LEU A 10 5.90 -5.74 -4.49
CA LEU A 10 5.43 -4.43 -3.98
C LEU A 10 5.85 -4.15 -2.53
N LEU A 11 6.02 -5.19 -1.70
CA LEU A 11 6.23 -5.03 -0.25
C LEU A 11 7.67 -5.27 0.22
N ASN A 12 8.47 -6.06 -0.50
CA ASN A 12 9.79 -6.53 -0.07
C ASN A 12 10.99 -5.81 -0.75
N GLY A 13 10.76 -4.69 -1.45
CA GLY A 13 11.82 -3.90 -2.09
C GLY A 13 12.46 -2.83 -1.19
N ASN A 14 13.56 -2.22 -1.67
CA ASN A 14 14.12 -0.99 -1.10
C ASN A 14 13.12 0.16 -1.30
N LYS A 15 12.48 0.60 -0.22
CA LYS A 15 11.43 1.64 -0.23
C LYS A 15 12.05 3.04 -0.27
N THR A 16 12.46 3.50 -1.46
CA THR A 16 13.03 4.84 -1.67
C THR A 16 11.98 5.88 -2.05
N GLU A 17 10.95 5.44 -2.79
CA GLU A 17 9.90 6.33 -3.30
C GLU A 17 8.85 6.65 -2.24
N ARG A 18 8.33 7.89 -2.26
CA ARG A 18 7.37 8.38 -1.27
C ARG A 18 6.06 8.79 -1.94
N VAL A 19 4.94 8.32 -1.40
CA VAL A 19 3.60 8.81 -1.73
C VAL A 19 3.13 9.75 -0.61
N ASN A 20 2.87 11.01 -0.94
CA ASN A 20 2.42 12.03 0.02
C ASN A 20 0.92 12.29 -0.14
N PHE A 21 0.19 12.28 0.98
CA PHE A 21 -1.26 12.47 0.99
C PHE A 21 -1.65 13.67 1.85
N ALA A 22 -2.49 14.54 1.33
CA ALA A 22 -3.24 15.50 2.14
C ALA A 22 -4.54 14.83 2.61
N VAL A 23 -4.79 14.83 3.91
CA VAL A 23 -5.98 14.23 4.51
C VAL A 23 -6.60 15.17 5.53
N THR A 24 -7.91 15.01 5.77
CA THR A 24 -8.57 15.76 6.84
C THR A 24 -8.10 15.26 8.22
N PRO A 25 -8.18 16.10 9.27
CA PRO A 25 -7.87 15.67 10.63
C PRO A 25 -8.73 14.49 11.09
N ALA A 26 -10.00 14.46 10.69
CA ALA A 26 -10.93 13.38 11.00
C ALA A 26 -10.46 12.05 10.39
N LEU A 27 -10.04 12.06 9.11
CA LEU A 27 -9.51 10.86 8.46
C LEU A 27 -8.22 10.38 9.12
N LYS A 28 -7.30 11.30 9.44
CA LYS A 28 -6.05 10.95 10.14
C LYS A 28 -6.36 10.26 11.47
N SER A 29 -7.28 10.81 12.26
CA SER A 29 -7.66 10.22 13.55
C SER A 29 -8.28 8.83 13.41
N ALA A 30 -9.17 8.64 12.43
CA ALA A 30 -9.80 7.34 12.19
C ALA A 30 -8.79 6.28 11.75
N VAL A 31 -7.89 6.64 10.83
CA VAL A 31 -6.84 5.73 10.34
C VAL A 31 -5.82 5.40 11.42
N SER A 32 -5.45 6.36 12.28
CA SER A 32 -4.60 6.08 13.45
C SER A 32 -5.20 5.00 14.33
N LYS A 33 -6.47 5.17 14.72
CA LYS A 33 -7.17 4.19 15.57
C LYS A 33 -7.28 2.82 14.91
N LEU A 34 -7.60 2.78 13.62
CA LEU A 34 -7.66 1.53 12.86
C LEU A 34 -6.31 0.79 12.83
N ALA A 35 -5.21 1.53 12.69
CA ALA A 35 -3.87 0.97 12.70
C ALA A 35 -3.48 0.42 14.09
N GLU A 36 -3.85 1.14 15.15
CA GLU A 36 -3.67 0.70 16.54
C GLU A 36 -4.45 -0.59 16.83
N ASP A 37 -5.73 -0.65 16.44
CA ASP A 37 -6.59 -1.82 16.62
C ASP A 37 -6.02 -3.06 15.90
N GLN A 38 -5.30 -2.87 14.79
CA GLN A 38 -4.65 -3.92 14.01
C GLN A 38 -3.18 -4.17 14.39
N CYS A 39 -2.66 -3.48 15.41
CA CYS A 39 -1.25 -3.57 15.84
C CYS A 39 -0.23 -3.31 14.71
N VAL A 40 -0.53 -2.38 13.82
CA VAL A 40 0.34 -1.98 12.71
C VAL A 40 0.58 -0.46 12.71
N SER A 41 1.59 -0.01 11.98
CA SER A 41 1.76 1.43 11.73
C SER A 41 0.77 1.92 10.67
N ILE A 42 0.42 3.21 10.71
CA ILE A 42 -0.42 3.86 9.68
C ILE A 42 0.16 3.62 8.28
N GLY A 43 1.48 3.79 8.13
CA GLY A 43 2.16 3.54 6.86
C GLY A 43 2.06 2.08 6.41
N GLY A 44 2.24 1.13 7.33
CA GLY A 44 2.11 -0.31 7.04
C GLY A 44 0.69 -0.70 6.62
N LEU A 45 -0.32 -0.14 7.28
CA LEU A 45 -1.73 -0.32 6.92
C LEU A 45 -2.01 0.19 5.50
N ILE A 46 -1.65 1.45 5.23
CA ILE A 46 -1.88 2.09 3.92
C ILE A 46 -1.17 1.33 2.80
N VAL A 47 0.12 1.00 3.00
CA VAL A 47 0.92 0.30 1.99
C VAL A 47 0.35 -1.10 1.70
N THR A 48 -0.14 -1.80 2.71
CA THR A 48 -0.77 -3.12 2.54
C THR A 48 -2.07 -3.00 1.74
N MET A 49 -2.95 -2.05 2.13
CA MET A 49 -4.19 -1.79 1.40
C MET A 49 -3.94 -1.42 -0.07
N LEU A 50 -2.93 -0.59 -0.35
CA LEU A 50 -2.57 -0.22 -1.71
C LEU A 50 -2.01 -1.40 -2.50
N ALA A 51 -1.15 -2.23 -1.89
CA ALA A 51 -0.60 -3.41 -2.55
C ALA A 51 -1.69 -4.42 -2.90
N ASP A 52 -2.61 -4.67 -1.96
CA ASP A 52 -3.73 -5.58 -2.18
C ASP A 52 -4.66 -5.05 -3.29
N ALA A 53 -4.98 -3.75 -3.27
CA ALA A 53 -5.77 -3.12 -4.34
C ALA A 53 -5.13 -3.23 -5.73
N VAL A 54 -3.80 -3.11 -5.83
CA VAL A 54 -3.06 -3.29 -7.10
C VAL A 54 -3.10 -4.74 -7.57
N VAL A 55 -2.95 -5.71 -6.65
CA VAL A 55 -2.98 -7.15 -6.96
C VAL A 55 -4.39 -7.63 -7.36
N GLU A 56 -5.42 -7.01 -6.79
CA GLU A 56 -6.82 -7.29 -7.13
C GLU A 56 -7.24 -6.62 -8.44
N SER A 57 -6.64 -5.48 -8.77
CA SER A 57 -6.84 -4.82 -10.06
C SER A 57 -6.15 -5.62 -11.17
N ASP A 58 -6.73 -5.67 -12.39
CA ASP A 58 -6.03 -6.18 -13.59
C ASP A 58 -4.95 -5.19 -14.08
N ALA A 59 -4.45 -4.33 -13.19
CA ALA A 59 -3.43 -3.33 -13.46
C ALA A 59 -2.12 -4.06 -13.78
N LYS A 60 -1.87 -4.26 -15.07
CA LYS A 60 -0.53 -4.57 -15.57
C LYS A 60 0.45 -3.51 -15.07
N GLU A 61 1.60 -3.99 -14.63
CA GLU A 61 2.70 -3.21 -14.09
C GLU A 61 2.96 -1.92 -14.91
N PRO A 62 3.19 -0.76 -14.25
CA PRO A 62 3.82 0.37 -14.92
C PRO A 62 5.30 0.06 -15.09
N GLY A 63 5.66 -0.58 -16.22
CA GLY A 63 7.05 -0.95 -16.51
C GLY A 63 7.31 -1.91 -17.67
N SER A 64 6.28 -2.46 -18.32
CA SER A 64 6.46 -3.23 -19.56
C SER A 64 6.33 -2.30 -20.77
N GLU A 65 7.27 -1.36 -20.92
CA GLU A 65 7.52 -0.71 -22.22
C GLU A 65 8.43 -1.66 -23.03
N ASN A 66 8.06 -1.85 -24.31
CA ASN A 66 8.58 -2.87 -25.22
C ASN A 66 9.97 -2.54 -25.77
#